data_AF-A0A0M0WWW6-F1
#
_entry.id   AF-A0A0M0WWW6-F1
#
_cell.length_a   1.000
_cell.length_b   1.000
_cell.length_c   1.000
_cell.angle_alpha   90.00
_cell.angle_beta   90.00
_cell.angle_gamma   90.00
#
_symmetry.space_group_name_H-M   'P 1'
#
loop_
_entity.id
_entity.type
_entity.pdbx_description
1 polymer ?
#
loop_
_entity_poly.entity_id
_entity_poly.type
_entity_poly.pdbx_seq_one_letter_code
_entity_poly.pdbx_strand_id
1 'polypeptide(L)'
;MKYLTKSIFKNENGSKIRFLETSEETKRELKENFKLPFLSQTLLEWYSDLPESKDLMFDWTNDFYLIGKENLMNALEGYRFIKEGKGWVDFSEKMKWNQNWIVISSWSGNPVIADVSKVETPIYYDYVGGEFSPKLLVDSLEKFDYFLSVWLDKHNDKYYKCGEYQSNFYESMEKEWKIKLNNEEIKNICEFLPILKSKENFAPIEQRIKEKVKKYYVYLDDPGENKSNVILALKKETGLSFDEIRNQLNSTGFLIAEGYGENTLVLADYFTSLGAKVRTEQN
;
A
#
# COMPACT_ATOMS: atom_id res chain seq x y z
N MET A 1 2.79 21.28 -6.50
CA MET A 1 2.88 19.90 -6.00
C MET A 1 3.37 19.90 -4.56
N LYS A 2 2.47 20.13 -3.61
CA LYS A 2 2.73 20.09 -2.15
C LYS A 2 1.44 19.74 -1.41
N TYR A 3 0.55 18.99 -2.06
CA TYR A 3 -0.79 18.76 -1.51
C TYR A 3 -0.70 17.72 -0.40
N LEU A 4 -0.10 16.56 -0.71
CA LEU A 4 -0.06 15.45 0.21
C LEU A 4 0.76 15.75 1.46
N THR A 5 1.93 16.37 1.32
CA THR A 5 2.75 16.78 2.45
C THR A 5 2.00 17.69 3.41
N LYS A 6 1.26 18.68 2.88
CA LYS A 6 0.43 19.55 3.74
C LYS A 6 -0.61 18.75 4.50
N SER A 7 -1.24 17.77 3.85
CA SER A 7 -2.22 16.88 4.48
C SER A 7 -1.57 15.97 5.53
N ILE A 8 -0.41 15.37 5.26
CA ILE A 8 0.36 14.51 6.19
C ILE A 8 0.65 15.25 7.50
N PHE A 9 1.05 16.53 7.42
CA PHE A 9 1.42 17.32 8.60
C PHE A 9 0.23 18.01 9.29
N LYS A 10 -1.02 17.74 8.89
CA LYS A 10 -2.18 18.18 9.68
C LYS A 10 -2.34 17.30 10.91
N ASN A 11 -2.56 17.93 12.07
CA ASN A 11 -2.78 17.23 13.33
C ASN A 11 -3.91 16.18 13.26
N GLU A 12 -4.98 16.45 12.50
CA GLU A 12 -6.13 15.55 12.33
C GLU A 12 -5.83 14.29 11.49
N ASN A 13 -4.74 14.29 10.72
CA ASN A 13 -4.34 13.17 9.87
C ASN A 13 -3.23 12.31 10.50
N GLY A 14 -2.58 12.78 11.57
CA GLY A 14 -1.46 12.07 12.18
C GLY A 14 -1.81 10.67 12.70
N SER A 15 -3.08 10.40 13.02
CA SER A 15 -3.56 9.08 13.44
C SER A 15 -4.07 8.20 12.30
N LYS A 16 -4.00 8.67 11.04
CA LYS A 16 -4.48 7.94 9.85
C LYS A 16 -3.34 7.36 9.01
N ILE A 17 -2.10 7.67 9.41
CA ILE A 17 -0.89 7.25 8.72
C ILE A 17 0.08 6.63 9.71
N ARG A 18 0.88 5.68 9.21
CA ARG A 18 2.01 5.14 9.95
C ARG A 18 3.24 5.05 9.08
N PHE A 19 4.39 5.15 9.72
CA PHE A 19 5.68 5.03 9.06
C PHE A 19 6.21 3.61 9.23
N LEU A 20 6.62 2.99 8.13
CA LEU A 20 7.20 1.67 8.10
C LEU A 20 8.72 1.77 7.99
N GLU A 21 9.41 0.87 8.67
CA GLU A 21 10.85 0.68 8.52
C GLU A 21 11.12 -0.35 7.42
N THR A 22 12.23 -0.19 6.71
CA THR A 22 12.62 -1.08 5.62
C THR A 22 13.88 -1.86 6.01
N SER A 23 13.99 -3.10 5.54
CA SER A 23 15.18 -3.93 5.78
C SER A 23 16.44 -3.30 5.16
N GLU A 24 17.42 -2.98 6.02
CA GLU A 24 18.70 -2.39 5.62
C GLU A 24 19.62 -3.38 4.87
N GLU A 25 19.42 -4.69 5.03
CA GLU A 25 20.26 -5.70 4.39
C GLU A 25 20.02 -5.79 2.89
N THR A 26 18.75 -5.95 2.47
CA THR A 26 18.35 -5.92 1.06
C THR A 26 18.74 -4.59 0.40
N LYS A 27 18.61 -3.48 1.15
CA LYS A 27 18.96 -2.13 0.70
C LYS A 27 20.40 -2.02 0.24
N ARG A 28 21.31 -2.62 1.00
CA ARG A 28 22.74 -2.62 0.71
C ARG A 28 23.07 -3.49 -0.50
N GLU A 29 22.55 -4.73 -0.56
CA GLU A 29 22.86 -5.66 -1.66
C GLU A 29 22.48 -5.08 -3.04
N LEU A 30 21.29 -4.49 -3.17
CA LEU A 30 20.84 -3.92 -4.44
C LEU A 30 21.63 -2.66 -4.82
N LYS A 31 21.95 -1.79 -3.85
CA LYS A 31 22.71 -0.56 -4.09
C LYS A 31 24.18 -0.81 -4.47
N GLU A 32 24.75 -1.93 -4.05
CA GLU A 32 26.11 -2.35 -4.44
C GLU A 32 26.18 -2.81 -5.91
N ASN A 33 25.10 -3.42 -6.42
CA ASN A 33 25.08 -4.05 -7.74
C ASN A 33 24.41 -3.18 -8.83
N PHE A 34 23.48 -2.29 -8.45
CA PHE A 34 22.67 -1.53 -9.39
C PHE A 34 22.56 -0.04 -9.03
N LYS A 35 22.09 0.75 -10.00
CA LYS A 35 21.80 2.18 -9.83
C LYS A 35 20.39 2.49 -10.26
N LEU A 36 19.72 3.34 -9.48
CA LEU A 36 18.46 3.94 -9.89
C LEU A 36 18.70 4.86 -11.10
N PRO A 37 17.71 5.01 -12.00
CA PRO A 37 17.75 6.08 -12.99
C PRO A 37 17.78 7.45 -12.28
N PHE A 38 18.24 8.48 -12.99
CA PHE A 38 18.15 9.84 -12.47
C PHE A 38 16.69 10.21 -12.22
N LEU A 39 16.38 10.62 -10.99
CA LEU A 39 15.05 11.08 -10.64
C LEU A 39 14.76 12.40 -11.36
N SER A 40 13.54 12.55 -11.88
CA SER A 40 13.10 13.82 -12.45
C SER A 40 13.11 14.92 -11.39
N GLN A 41 13.28 16.18 -11.80
CA GLN A 41 13.22 17.33 -10.88
C GLN A 41 11.89 17.35 -10.13
N THR A 42 10.79 17.07 -10.83
CA THR A 42 9.44 16.90 -10.27
C THR A 42 9.44 15.85 -9.15
N LEU A 43 9.98 14.66 -9.39
CA LEU A 43 10.00 13.60 -8.38
C LEU A 43 10.90 13.96 -7.17
N LEU A 44 12.03 14.63 -7.40
CA LEU A 44 12.91 15.12 -6.33
C LEU A 44 12.22 16.15 -5.43
N GLU A 45 11.48 17.10 -6.02
CA GLU A 45 10.69 18.09 -5.29
C GLU A 45 9.54 17.45 -4.52
N TRP A 46 8.92 16.41 -5.06
CA TRP A 46 7.88 15.67 -4.34
C TRP A 46 8.46 14.97 -3.11
N TYR A 47 9.63 14.34 -3.24
CA TYR A 47 10.30 13.67 -2.13
C TYR A 47 10.94 14.60 -1.10
N SER A 48 11.35 15.81 -1.47
CA SER A 48 11.95 16.75 -0.50
C SER A 48 11.01 17.11 0.64
N ASP A 49 9.72 16.90 0.41
CA ASP A 49 8.62 17.23 1.30
C ASP A 49 8.05 15.97 2.00
N LEU A 50 8.60 14.78 1.75
CA LEU A 50 8.21 13.50 2.37
C LEU A 50 9.36 12.94 3.24
N PRO A 51 9.08 12.13 4.28
CA PRO A 51 10.13 11.47 5.05
C PRO A 51 11.00 10.56 4.17
N GLU A 52 12.30 10.84 4.07
CA GLU A 52 13.16 10.20 3.07
C GLU A 52 13.41 8.71 3.35
N SER A 53 13.52 8.30 4.62
CA SER A 53 13.95 6.96 5.03
C SER A 53 12.82 6.02 5.46
N LYS A 54 11.57 6.48 5.42
CA LYS A 54 10.41 5.70 5.88
C LYS A 54 9.36 5.61 4.80
N ASP A 55 8.78 4.42 4.66
CA ASP A 55 7.59 4.25 3.83
C ASP A 55 6.37 4.75 4.62
N LEU A 56 5.39 5.33 3.95
CA LEU A 56 4.19 5.91 4.57
C LEU A 56 2.97 5.08 4.19
N MET A 57 2.30 4.48 5.16
CA MET A 57 1.09 3.67 4.94
C MET A 57 -0.16 4.42 5.37
N PHE A 58 -1.25 4.21 4.63
CA PHE A 58 -2.57 4.75 4.92
C PHE A 58 -3.36 3.69 5.72
N ASP A 59 -3.67 3.96 6.99
CA ASP A 59 -4.10 2.91 7.94
C ASP A 59 -5.40 2.21 7.53
N TRP A 60 -6.31 2.88 6.81
CA TRP A 60 -7.59 2.29 6.39
C TRP A 60 -7.52 1.39 5.16
N THR A 61 -6.34 1.29 4.54
CA THR A 61 -6.12 0.49 3.33
C THR A 61 -5.55 -0.89 3.65
N ASN A 62 -4.91 -1.04 4.82
CA ASN A 62 -4.10 -2.17 5.27
C ASN A 62 -2.94 -2.58 4.33
N ASP A 63 -2.80 -1.99 3.15
CA ASP A 63 -1.91 -2.52 2.09
C ASP A 63 -1.52 -1.47 1.04
N PHE A 64 -1.84 -0.19 1.24
CA PHE A 64 -1.36 0.91 0.39
C PHE A 64 -0.30 1.74 1.12
N TYR A 65 0.89 1.82 0.53
CA TYR A 65 1.98 2.63 1.06
C TYR A 65 2.75 3.38 -0.04
N LEU A 66 3.28 4.53 0.34
CA LEU A 66 4.23 5.33 -0.43
C LEU A 66 5.64 4.94 -0.02
N ILE A 67 6.49 4.71 -1.00
CA ILE A 67 7.87 4.28 -0.77
C ILE A 67 8.73 5.52 -0.51
N GLY A 68 9.45 5.50 0.61
CA GLY A 68 10.43 6.51 0.96
C GLY A 68 11.55 6.58 -0.07
N LYS A 69 12.07 7.79 -0.30
CA LYS A 69 13.10 8.06 -1.34
C LYS A 69 14.30 7.13 -1.22
N GLU A 70 14.76 6.83 0.00
CA GLU A 70 15.92 5.96 0.21
C GLU A 70 15.66 4.48 -0.10
N ASN A 71 14.39 4.10 -0.17
CA ASN A 71 13.88 2.74 -0.35
C ASN A 71 13.47 2.44 -1.79
N LEU A 72 13.48 3.45 -2.69
CA LEU A 72 13.14 3.31 -4.10
C LEU A 72 13.90 2.18 -4.82
N MET A 73 15.15 1.92 -4.45
CA MET A 73 15.94 0.82 -5.01
C MET A 73 15.34 -0.54 -4.61
N ASN A 74 14.92 -0.68 -3.37
CA ASN A 74 14.40 -1.93 -2.82
C ASN A 74 13.03 -2.23 -3.39
N ALA A 75 12.24 -1.20 -3.65
CA ALA A 75 10.93 -1.35 -4.26
C ALA A 75 10.97 -1.92 -5.70
N LEU A 76 12.15 -2.01 -6.32
CA LEU A 76 12.34 -2.68 -7.61
C LEU A 76 12.55 -4.21 -7.47
N GLU A 77 12.74 -4.72 -6.24
CA GLU A 77 12.77 -6.16 -5.95
C GLU A 77 11.45 -6.81 -6.37
N GLY A 78 11.54 -7.96 -7.04
CA GLY A 78 10.36 -8.72 -7.48
C GLY A 78 9.73 -8.21 -8.77
N TYR A 79 10.13 -7.02 -9.26
CA TYR A 79 9.66 -6.45 -10.52
C TYR A 79 10.77 -6.34 -11.56
N ARG A 80 11.79 -5.53 -11.27
CA ARG A 80 12.96 -5.36 -12.15
C ARG A 80 14.10 -6.25 -11.71
N PHE A 81 14.36 -6.33 -10.41
CA PHE A 81 15.47 -7.12 -9.87
C PHE A 81 14.91 -8.39 -9.21
N ILE A 82 15.31 -9.55 -9.74
CA ILE A 82 14.90 -10.86 -9.22
C ILE A 82 16.12 -11.54 -8.60
N LYS A 83 15.94 -12.09 -7.40
CA LYS A 83 16.97 -12.87 -6.73
C LYS A 83 16.99 -14.29 -7.33
N GLU A 84 18.06 -14.64 -8.02
CA GLU A 84 18.28 -15.97 -8.58
C GLU A 84 19.54 -16.60 -7.95
N GLY A 85 19.35 -17.70 -7.22
CA GLY A 85 20.44 -18.34 -6.48
C GLY A 85 21.05 -17.41 -5.41
N LYS A 86 22.34 -17.10 -5.54
CA LYS A 86 23.07 -16.22 -4.62
C LYS A 86 23.20 -14.77 -5.11
N GLY A 87 22.64 -14.44 -6.28
CA GLY A 87 22.83 -13.14 -6.93
C GLY A 87 21.52 -12.48 -7.32
N TRP A 88 21.64 -11.21 -7.72
CA TRP A 88 20.56 -10.41 -8.26
C TRP A 88 20.68 -10.30 -9.78
N VAL A 89 19.56 -10.43 -10.48
CA VAL A 89 19.50 -10.35 -11.94
C VAL A 89 18.56 -9.23 -12.35
N ASP A 90 18.99 -8.37 -13.28
CA ASP A 90 18.11 -7.39 -13.94
C ASP A 90 17.24 -8.11 -14.98
N PHE A 91 15.95 -8.20 -14.69
CA PHE A 91 14.93 -8.85 -15.51
C PHE A 91 14.23 -7.89 -16.47
N SER A 92 14.74 -6.66 -16.63
CA SER A 92 14.08 -5.61 -17.41
C SER A 92 13.74 -6.02 -18.84
N GLU A 93 14.64 -6.71 -19.55
CA GLU A 93 14.36 -7.19 -20.91
C GLU A 93 13.20 -8.20 -20.95
N LYS A 94 13.18 -9.15 -20.01
CA LYS A 94 12.16 -10.20 -19.95
C LYS A 94 10.80 -9.64 -19.54
N MET A 95 10.78 -8.75 -18.56
CA MET A 95 9.57 -8.10 -18.07
C MET A 95 9.15 -6.90 -18.92
N LYS A 96 9.91 -6.53 -19.96
CA LYS A 96 9.71 -5.26 -20.71
C LYS A 96 9.65 -4.04 -19.79
N TRP A 97 10.41 -4.07 -18.69
CA TRP A 97 10.52 -2.96 -17.75
C TRP A 97 11.31 -1.81 -18.39
N ASN A 98 10.77 -0.60 -18.37
CA ASN A 98 11.51 0.57 -18.82
C ASN A 98 12.54 0.99 -17.76
N GLN A 99 13.79 1.22 -18.16
CA GLN A 99 14.84 1.65 -17.24
C GLN A 99 14.54 2.96 -16.47
N ASN A 100 13.65 3.80 -16.99
CA ASN A 100 13.20 5.05 -16.37
C ASN A 100 11.93 4.88 -15.52
N TRP A 101 11.51 3.65 -15.26
CA TRP A 101 10.39 3.35 -14.37
C TRP A 101 10.88 3.04 -12.96
N ILE A 102 10.24 3.68 -11.99
CA ILE A 102 10.53 3.55 -10.56
C ILE A 102 9.24 3.26 -9.83
N VAL A 103 9.27 2.32 -8.89
CA VAL A 103 8.12 2.05 -8.01
C VAL A 103 8.11 3.09 -6.90
N ILE A 104 7.07 3.93 -6.85
CA ILE A 104 6.92 5.01 -5.86
C ILE A 104 5.87 4.70 -4.80
N SER A 105 5.03 3.71 -5.04
CA SER A 105 4.02 3.22 -4.13
C SER A 105 3.66 1.76 -4.45
N SER A 106 3.02 1.08 -3.52
CA SER A 106 2.52 -0.28 -3.71
C SER A 106 1.14 -0.40 -3.11
N TRP A 107 0.26 -1.14 -3.77
CA TRP A 107 -1.02 -1.56 -3.23
C TRP A 107 -1.22 -3.06 -3.39
N SER A 108 -1.27 -3.81 -2.29
CA SER A 108 -1.47 -5.27 -2.37
C SER A 108 -0.44 -6.01 -3.20
N GLY A 109 0.81 -5.53 -3.09
CA GLY A 109 1.94 -6.01 -3.86
C GLY A 109 1.91 -5.59 -5.32
N ASN A 110 0.98 -4.73 -5.75
CA ASN A 110 0.93 -4.17 -7.10
C ASN A 110 1.72 -2.87 -7.17
N PRO A 111 2.69 -2.73 -8.10
CA PRO A 111 3.54 -1.57 -8.16
C PRO A 111 2.78 -0.37 -8.73
N VAL A 112 2.95 0.79 -8.10
CA VAL A 112 2.61 2.10 -8.66
C VAL A 112 3.91 2.72 -9.16
N ILE A 113 3.96 2.96 -10.46
CA ILE A 113 5.17 3.21 -11.22
C ILE A 113 5.19 4.66 -11.70
N ALA A 114 6.24 5.39 -11.38
CA ALA A 114 6.52 6.71 -11.94
C ALA A 114 7.46 6.59 -13.15
N ASP A 115 7.09 7.22 -14.27
CA ASP A 115 7.97 7.35 -15.44
C ASP A 115 8.78 8.64 -15.37
N VAL A 116 10.05 8.52 -14.95
CA VAL A 116 10.94 9.67 -14.79
C VAL A 116 11.55 10.16 -16.11
N SER A 117 11.24 9.52 -17.25
CA SER A 117 11.67 10.00 -18.56
C SER A 117 10.88 11.22 -19.06
N LYS A 118 9.75 11.52 -18.41
CA LYS A 118 8.86 12.65 -18.73
C LYS A 118 8.89 13.68 -17.61
N VAL A 119 8.78 14.96 -17.96
CA VAL A 119 8.81 16.07 -17.00
C VAL A 119 7.63 15.98 -16.03
N GLU A 120 6.45 15.69 -16.57
CA GLU A 120 5.19 15.57 -15.85
C GLU A 120 5.18 14.34 -14.91
N THR A 121 6.07 13.38 -15.17
CA THR A 121 6.21 12.12 -14.41
C THR A 121 4.86 11.37 -14.32
N PRO A 122 4.35 10.82 -15.43
CA PRO A 122 3.10 10.09 -15.44
C PRO A 122 3.18 8.84 -14.56
N ILE A 123 2.05 8.49 -13.96
CA ILE A 123 1.92 7.40 -13.00
C ILE A 123 1.16 6.25 -13.61
N TYR A 124 1.74 5.06 -13.54
CA TYR A 124 1.19 3.81 -14.01
C TYR A 124 0.96 2.85 -12.85
N TYR A 125 0.19 1.81 -13.11
CA TYR A 125 0.05 0.67 -12.20
C TYR A 125 0.00 -0.63 -13.00
N ASP A 126 0.30 -1.74 -12.34
CA ASP A 126 0.09 -3.07 -12.93
C ASP A 126 -0.38 -4.08 -11.89
N TYR A 127 -1.15 -5.08 -12.29
CA TYR A 127 -1.57 -6.17 -11.41
C TYR A 127 -0.56 -7.32 -11.46
N VAL A 128 0.00 -7.69 -10.32
CA VAL A 128 0.90 -8.83 -10.18
C VAL A 128 0.13 -10.12 -10.38
N GLY A 129 0.59 -10.95 -11.33
CA GLY A 129 0.01 -12.27 -11.65
C GLY A 129 -0.43 -12.45 -13.11
N GLY A 130 -0.42 -11.38 -13.91
CA GLY A 130 -0.64 -11.41 -15.37
C GLY A 130 0.63 -11.16 -16.19
N GLU A 131 0.48 -11.07 -17.51
CA GLU A 131 1.52 -10.47 -18.35
C GLU A 131 1.70 -9.00 -17.97
N PHE A 132 2.95 -8.60 -17.70
CA PHE A 132 3.26 -7.23 -17.29
C PHE A 132 2.84 -6.22 -18.37
N SER A 133 1.85 -5.40 -18.04
CA SER A 133 1.22 -4.43 -18.94
C SER A 133 0.75 -3.20 -18.16
N PRO A 134 1.68 -2.33 -17.73
CA PRO A 134 1.34 -1.15 -16.95
C PRO A 134 0.30 -0.26 -17.62
N LYS A 135 -0.72 0.11 -16.86
CA LYS A 135 -1.81 1.00 -17.28
C LYS A 135 -1.62 2.38 -16.66
N LEU A 136 -1.94 3.42 -17.41
CA LEU A 136 -1.84 4.80 -16.93
C LEU A 136 -2.92 5.05 -15.87
N LEU A 137 -2.51 5.44 -14.65
CA LEU A 137 -3.41 5.97 -13.63
C LEU A 137 -3.73 7.44 -13.92
N VAL A 138 -2.67 8.26 -13.97
CA VAL A 138 -2.75 9.71 -14.19
C VAL A 138 -1.55 10.19 -14.98
N ASP A 139 -1.75 11.25 -15.76
CA ASP A 139 -0.73 11.79 -16.66
C ASP A 139 0.39 12.58 -15.95
N SER A 140 0.29 12.80 -14.64
CA SER A 140 1.25 13.60 -13.89
C SER A 140 1.32 13.26 -12.40
N LEU A 141 2.51 13.40 -11.82
CA LEU A 141 2.75 13.21 -10.39
C LEU A 141 1.95 14.22 -9.54
N GLU A 142 1.75 15.45 -10.03
CA GLU A 142 0.96 16.45 -9.31
C GLU A 142 -0.49 16.01 -9.11
N LYS A 143 -1.10 15.36 -10.10
CA LYS A 143 -2.48 14.86 -9.97
C LYS A 143 -2.56 13.69 -9.01
N PHE A 144 -1.57 12.81 -9.01
CA PHE A 144 -1.46 11.72 -8.03
C PHE A 144 -1.32 12.27 -6.61
N ASP A 145 -0.39 13.22 -6.40
CA ASP A 145 -0.20 13.95 -5.14
C ASP A 145 -1.52 14.59 -4.66
N TYR A 146 -2.23 15.26 -5.56
CA TYR A 146 -3.52 15.88 -5.25
C TYR A 146 -4.59 14.87 -4.87
N PHE A 147 -4.72 13.77 -5.62
CA PHE A 147 -5.69 12.72 -5.33
C PHE A 147 -5.50 12.18 -3.90
N LEU A 148 -4.26 11.80 -3.56
CA LEU A 148 -3.91 11.24 -2.26
C LEU A 148 -4.16 12.24 -1.12
N SER A 149 -3.90 13.53 -1.36
CA SER A 149 -4.13 14.58 -0.36
C SER A 149 -5.61 14.71 0.02
N VAL A 150 -6.49 14.74 -0.99
CA VAL A 150 -7.95 14.78 -0.80
C VAL A 150 -8.41 13.49 -0.14
N TRP A 151 -7.88 12.33 -0.56
CA TRP A 151 -8.23 11.06 0.05
C TRP A 151 -7.87 11.03 1.55
N LEU A 152 -6.67 11.46 1.92
CA LEU A 152 -6.23 11.53 3.31
C LEU A 152 -7.03 12.53 4.15
N ASP A 153 -7.21 13.74 3.63
CA ASP A 153 -7.92 14.81 4.33
C ASP A 153 -9.38 14.46 4.58
N LYS A 154 -10.02 13.87 3.56
CA LYS A 154 -11.43 13.55 3.64
C LYS A 154 -11.67 12.23 4.32
N HIS A 155 -10.76 11.27 4.31
CA HIS A 155 -11.01 9.95 4.87
C HIS A 155 -11.58 10.02 6.30
N ASN A 156 -12.66 9.27 6.50
CA ASN A 156 -13.35 9.15 7.78
C ASN A 156 -14.00 7.77 7.87
N ASP A 157 -13.55 6.97 8.84
CA ASP A 157 -14.05 5.63 9.09
C ASP A 157 -15.58 5.57 9.22
N LYS A 158 -16.22 6.63 9.75
CA LYS A 158 -17.68 6.68 9.91
C LYS A 158 -18.44 6.46 8.60
N TYR A 159 -17.83 6.82 7.47
CA TYR A 159 -18.41 6.79 6.14
C TYR A 159 -17.70 5.81 5.22
N TYR A 160 -16.84 4.94 5.76
CA TYR A 160 -16.03 3.99 5.01
C TYR A 160 -16.24 2.56 5.53
N LYS A 161 -16.44 1.60 4.62
CA LYS A 161 -16.56 0.18 4.95
C LYS A 161 -16.02 -0.67 3.79
N CYS A 162 -14.93 -1.39 4.02
CA CYS A 162 -14.39 -2.40 3.09
C CYS A 162 -14.18 -1.88 1.65
N GLY A 163 -13.56 -0.70 1.49
CA GLY A 163 -13.35 -0.08 0.16
C GLY A 163 -14.52 0.79 -0.32
N GLU A 164 -15.69 0.71 0.33
CA GLU A 164 -16.85 1.53 -0.04
C GLU A 164 -17.00 2.77 0.83
N TYR A 165 -17.32 3.90 0.20
CA TYR A 165 -17.75 5.12 0.88
C TYR A 165 -19.25 5.34 0.74
N GLN A 166 -19.88 5.92 1.76
CA GLN A 166 -21.28 6.40 1.63
C GLN A 166 -21.41 7.35 0.44
N SER A 167 -22.55 7.27 -0.26
CA SER A 167 -22.75 7.96 -1.54
C SER A 167 -22.47 9.46 -1.48
N ASN A 168 -23.05 10.16 -0.50
CA ASN A 168 -22.87 11.59 -0.29
C ASN A 168 -21.41 11.97 0.05
N PHE A 169 -20.72 11.09 0.77
CA PHE A 169 -19.33 11.30 1.17
C PHE A 169 -18.37 11.08 0.00
N TYR A 170 -18.58 10.02 -0.78
CA TYR A 170 -17.88 9.78 -2.02
C TYR A 170 -18.06 10.95 -2.99
N GLU A 171 -19.29 11.43 -3.20
CA GLU A 171 -19.57 12.58 -4.07
C GLU A 171 -18.83 13.85 -3.64
N SER A 172 -18.68 14.07 -2.32
CA SER A 172 -17.92 15.19 -1.77
C SER A 172 -16.43 15.09 -2.13
N MET A 173 -15.82 13.90 -1.98
CA MET A 173 -14.44 13.66 -2.41
C MET A 173 -14.28 13.78 -3.93
N GLU A 174 -15.19 13.18 -4.69
CA GLU A 174 -15.19 13.20 -6.16
C GLU A 174 -15.28 14.64 -6.69
N LYS A 175 -16.10 15.49 -6.07
CA LYS A 175 -16.19 16.91 -6.42
C LYS A 175 -14.86 17.64 -6.22
N GLU A 176 -14.10 17.31 -5.17
CA GLU A 176 -12.78 17.89 -4.95
C GLU A 176 -11.75 17.35 -5.92
N TRP A 177 -11.72 16.03 -6.17
CA TRP A 177 -10.82 15.45 -7.19
C TRP A 177 -11.01 16.09 -8.57
N LYS A 178 -12.27 16.36 -8.96
CA LYS A 178 -12.62 17.03 -10.24
C LYS A 178 -12.06 18.45 -10.41
N ILE A 179 -11.48 19.06 -9.36
CA ILE A 179 -10.77 20.34 -9.48
C ILE A 179 -9.49 20.18 -10.33
N LYS A 180 -8.86 19.01 -10.32
CA LYS A 180 -7.60 18.75 -11.06
C LYS A 180 -7.60 17.50 -11.93
N LEU A 181 -8.42 16.52 -11.61
CA LEU A 181 -8.49 15.25 -12.33
C LEU A 181 -9.73 15.23 -13.22
N ASN A 182 -9.60 14.61 -14.39
CA ASN A 182 -10.76 14.30 -15.22
C ASN A 182 -11.45 13.01 -14.74
N ASN A 183 -12.63 12.71 -15.29
CA ASN A 183 -13.42 11.55 -14.87
C ASN A 183 -12.70 10.20 -15.10
N GLU A 184 -11.93 10.09 -16.18
CA GLU A 184 -11.21 8.84 -16.50
C GLU A 184 -10.05 8.62 -15.54
N GLU A 185 -9.32 9.68 -15.18
CA GLU A 185 -8.25 9.64 -14.18
C GLU A 185 -8.77 9.24 -12.79
N ILE A 186 -9.89 9.83 -12.36
CA ILE A 186 -10.54 9.47 -11.09
C ILE A 186 -10.95 7.99 -11.14
N LYS A 187 -11.59 7.57 -12.22
CA LYS A 187 -12.02 6.18 -12.42
C LYS A 187 -10.82 5.23 -12.36
N ASN A 188 -9.72 5.51 -13.06
CA ASN A 188 -8.54 4.66 -13.07
C ASN A 188 -7.94 4.48 -11.67
N ILE A 189 -7.81 5.58 -10.91
CA ILE A 189 -7.28 5.49 -9.54
C ILE A 189 -8.26 4.77 -8.62
N CYS A 190 -9.57 5.05 -8.71
CA CYS A 190 -10.57 4.40 -7.87
C CYS A 190 -10.71 2.91 -8.17
N GLU A 191 -10.61 2.48 -9.43
CA GLU A 191 -10.58 1.07 -9.81
C GLU A 191 -9.31 0.38 -9.30
N PHE A 192 -8.17 1.08 -9.33
CA PHE A 192 -6.92 0.58 -8.77
C PHE A 192 -6.94 0.47 -7.25
N LEU A 193 -7.45 1.44 -6.50
CA LEU A 193 -7.49 1.46 -5.02
C LEU A 193 -8.80 0.90 -4.42
N PRO A 194 -9.49 0.02 -5.14
CA PRO A 194 -10.93 -0.29 -5.05
C PRO A 194 -11.77 0.68 -4.20
N ILE A 195 -11.71 1.96 -4.53
CA ILE A 195 -12.49 3.01 -3.87
C ILE A 195 -13.85 3.07 -4.55
N LEU A 196 -14.86 2.56 -3.89
CA LEU A 196 -16.20 2.42 -4.46
C LEU A 196 -17.19 3.37 -3.80
N LYS A 197 -18.16 3.82 -4.60
CA LYS A 197 -19.35 4.50 -4.10
C LYS A 197 -20.39 3.45 -3.70
N SER A 198 -20.80 3.44 -2.44
CA SER A 198 -21.81 2.49 -1.97
C SER A 198 -23.17 2.79 -2.58
N LYS A 199 -23.89 1.73 -2.97
CA LYS A 199 -25.24 1.81 -3.54
C LYS A 199 -26.31 2.13 -2.50
N GLU A 200 -26.02 1.82 -1.23
CA GLU A 200 -26.92 2.03 -0.12
C GLU A 200 -26.21 2.88 0.95
N ASN A 201 -26.92 3.83 1.54
CA ASN A 201 -26.38 4.53 2.70
C ASN A 201 -26.41 3.57 3.88
N PHE A 202 -25.24 3.16 4.35
CA PHE A 202 -25.13 2.45 5.62
C PHE A 202 -25.28 3.45 6.79
N ALA A 203 -25.67 2.97 7.97
CA ALA A 203 -25.73 3.84 9.14
C ALA A 203 -24.31 4.37 9.44
N PRO A 204 -24.09 5.70 9.55
CA PRO A 204 -22.81 6.25 9.97
C PRO A 204 -22.40 5.61 11.29
N ILE A 205 -21.10 5.33 11.48
CA ILE A 205 -20.62 4.57 12.64
C ILE A 205 -21.05 5.20 13.99
N GLU A 206 -21.51 6.46 14.05
CA GLU A 206 -22.17 7.03 15.24
C GLU A 206 -23.39 6.23 15.76
N GLN A 207 -24.17 5.57 14.90
CA GLN A 207 -25.22 4.65 15.36
C GLN A 207 -24.71 3.27 15.79
N ARG A 208 -23.44 2.95 15.54
CA ARG A 208 -22.73 1.80 16.12
C ARG A 208 -21.92 2.14 17.38
N ILE A 209 -21.85 3.41 17.81
CA ILE A 209 -21.09 3.86 19.00
C ILE A 209 -21.66 3.33 20.35
N LYS A 210 -22.70 2.49 20.34
CA LYS A 210 -23.12 1.73 21.54
C LYS A 210 -23.20 0.21 21.38
N GLU A 211 -22.63 -0.35 20.32
CA GLU A 211 -22.10 -1.70 20.42
C GLU A 211 -20.60 -1.54 20.54
N LYS A 212 -20.04 -1.84 21.72
CA LYS A 212 -18.60 -1.87 21.98
C LYS A 212 -17.92 -2.48 20.76
N VAL A 213 -17.27 -1.67 19.91
CA VAL A 213 -16.56 -2.21 18.75
C VAL A 213 -15.38 -2.95 19.35
N LYS A 214 -15.53 -4.27 19.37
CA LYS A 214 -14.60 -5.19 19.99
C LYS A 214 -13.27 -5.07 19.26
N LYS A 215 -12.19 -4.87 20.01
CA LYS A 215 -10.85 -4.91 19.43
C LYS A 215 -10.49 -6.37 19.26
N TYR A 216 -10.14 -6.76 18.04
CA TYR A 216 -9.74 -8.12 17.73
C TYR A 216 -8.23 -8.18 17.52
N TYR A 217 -7.64 -9.27 17.99
CA TYR A 217 -6.24 -9.62 17.80
C TYR A 217 -6.20 -10.97 17.10
N VAL A 218 -5.50 -11.06 15.98
CA VAL A 218 -5.39 -12.29 15.20
C VAL A 218 -4.00 -12.83 15.37
N TYR A 219 -3.89 -13.98 16.02
CA TYR A 219 -2.63 -14.68 16.21
C TYR A 219 -2.56 -15.91 15.33
N LEU A 220 -1.41 -16.13 14.71
CA LEU A 220 -1.06 -17.40 14.13
C LEU A 220 -0.49 -18.30 15.22
N ASP A 221 -1.19 -19.40 15.51
CA ASP A 221 -0.74 -20.42 16.45
C ASP A 221 0.06 -21.52 15.75
N ASP A 222 -0.34 -21.91 14.52
CA ASP A 222 0.34 -22.92 13.71
C ASP A 222 0.15 -22.62 12.20
N PRO A 223 1.21 -22.56 11.37
CA PRO A 223 1.08 -22.37 9.94
C PRO A 223 0.48 -23.57 9.17
N GLY A 224 0.31 -24.73 9.80
CA GLY A 224 -0.33 -25.91 9.22
C GLY A 224 0.43 -26.56 8.07
N GLU A 225 -0.27 -27.39 7.29
CA GLU A 225 0.34 -28.20 6.21
C GLU A 225 0.83 -27.35 5.03
N ASN A 226 0.16 -26.22 4.74
CA ASN A 226 0.57 -25.29 3.66
C ASN A 226 1.47 -24.16 4.17
N LYS A 227 2.46 -24.51 4.99
CA LYS A 227 3.34 -23.56 5.69
C LYS A 227 3.96 -22.49 4.77
N SER A 228 4.34 -22.85 3.55
CA SER A 228 4.93 -21.91 2.58
C SER A 228 3.94 -20.80 2.16
N ASN A 229 2.68 -21.15 1.90
CA ASN A 229 1.65 -20.18 1.51
C ASN A 229 1.29 -19.24 2.67
N VAL A 230 1.24 -19.79 3.89
CA VAL A 230 1.00 -19.00 5.10
C VAL A 230 2.15 -18.02 5.34
N ILE A 231 3.41 -18.43 5.18
CA ILE A 231 4.57 -17.54 5.34
C ILE A 231 4.56 -16.41 4.29
N LEU A 232 4.18 -16.70 3.05
CA LEU A 232 4.03 -15.67 2.01
C LEU A 232 2.92 -14.67 2.35
N ALA A 233 1.78 -15.16 2.83
CA ALA A 233 0.68 -14.33 3.31
C ALA A 233 1.10 -13.48 4.51
N LEU A 234 1.83 -14.03 5.49
CA LEU A 234 2.36 -13.26 6.61
C LEU A 234 3.28 -12.13 6.17
N LYS A 235 4.19 -12.40 5.23
CA LYS A 235 5.08 -11.37 4.67
C LYS A 235 4.27 -10.24 4.04
N LYS A 236 3.21 -10.58 3.30
CA LYS A 236 2.32 -9.60 2.68
C LYS A 236 1.60 -8.75 3.72
N GLU A 237 0.96 -9.37 4.71
CA GLU A 237 0.09 -8.67 5.67
C GLU A 237 0.86 -7.92 6.76
N THR A 238 2.05 -8.38 7.14
CA THR A 238 2.84 -7.77 8.24
C THR A 238 4.01 -6.91 7.77
N GLY A 239 4.44 -7.08 6.52
CA GLY A 239 5.65 -6.45 5.97
C GLY A 239 6.97 -7.03 6.52
N LEU A 240 6.92 -8.04 7.38
CA LEU A 240 8.12 -8.65 7.97
C LEU A 240 8.93 -9.47 6.95
N SER A 241 10.24 -9.50 7.13
CA SER A 241 11.13 -10.38 6.39
C SER A 241 10.90 -11.87 6.72
N PHE A 242 11.36 -12.77 5.85
CA PHE A 242 11.23 -14.21 6.09
C PHE A 242 11.95 -14.67 7.37
N ASP A 243 13.06 -14.03 7.74
CA ASP A 243 13.80 -14.39 8.94
C ASP A 243 13.11 -13.88 10.20
N GLU A 244 12.51 -12.68 10.18
CA GLU A 244 11.66 -12.18 11.26
C GLU A 244 10.44 -13.09 11.46
N ILE A 245 9.78 -13.47 10.38
CA ILE A 245 8.65 -14.40 10.41
C ILE A 245 9.09 -15.75 11.00
N ARG A 246 10.19 -16.34 10.53
CA ARG A 246 10.69 -17.63 11.06
C ARG A 246 11.05 -17.55 12.54
N ASN A 247 11.69 -16.46 12.96
CA ASN A 247 12.07 -16.26 14.35
C ASN A 247 10.85 -16.15 15.26
N GLN A 248 9.82 -15.42 14.83
CA GLN A 248 8.59 -15.24 15.59
C GLN A 248 7.64 -16.44 15.52
N LEU A 249 7.65 -17.22 14.43
CA LEU A 249 6.90 -18.49 14.33
C LEU A 249 7.37 -19.53 15.37
N ASN A 250 8.59 -19.40 15.89
CA ASN A 250 9.10 -20.24 16.96
C ASN A 250 8.68 -19.74 18.36
N SER A 251 8.03 -18.59 18.44
CA SER A 251 7.47 -18.02 19.68
C SER A 251 5.97 -18.33 19.79
N THR A 252 5.44 -18.41 21.00
CA THR A 252 4.01 -18.68 21.22
C THR A 252 3.16 -17.47 20.80
N GLY A 253 2.43 -17.62 19.68
CA GLY A 253 1.42 -16.68 19.22
C GLY A 253 2.01 -15.51 18.42
N PHE A 254 2.19 -15.70 17.12
CA PHE A 254 2.62 -14.63 16.20
C PHE A 254 1.43 -13.70 15.94
N LEU A 255 1.50 -12.41 16.31
CA LEU A 255 0.43 -11.45 16.02
C LEU A 255 0.46 -11.07 14.54
N ILE A 256 -0.59 -11.45 13.80
CA ILE A 256 -0.77 -11.11 12.39
C ILE A 256 -1.30 -9.69 12.25
N ALA A 257 -2.38 -9.38 12.98
CA ALA A 257 -3.08 -8.12 12.89
C ALA A 257 -3.82 -7.80 14.19
N GLU A 258 -3.91 -6.52 14.52
CA GLU A 258 -4.85 -6.01 15.51
C GLU A 258 -5.70 -4.91 14.88
N GLY A 259 -6.99 -4.85 15.25
CA GLY A 259 -7.88 -3.86 14.67
C GLY A 259 -9.28 -3.86 15.26
N TYR A 260 -10.07 -2.88 14.85
CA TYR A 260 -11.44 -2.72 15.29
C TYR A 260 -12.41 -3.28 14.24
N GLY A 261 -13.34 -4.11 14.70
CA GLY A 261 -14.43 -4.62 13.86
C GLY A 261 -14.07 -5.86 13.04
N GLU A 262 -15.00 -6.23 12.14
CA GLU A 262 -15.02 -7.54 11.47
C GLU A 262 -13.94 -7.71 10.39
N ASN A 263 -13.31 -6.63 9.90
CA ASN A 263 -12.24 -6.71 8.91
C ASN A 263 -11.04 -7.52 9.43
N THR A 264 -10.74 -7.39 10.72
CA THR A 264 -9.70 -8.19 11.38
C THR A 264 -10.08 -9.67 11.43
N LEU A 265 -11.37 -10.01 11.48
CA LEU A 265 -11.83 -11.41 11.44
C LEU A 265 -11.75 -12.01 10.02
N VAL A 266 -11.94 -11.21 8.97
CA VAL A 266 -11.75 -11.64 7.58
C VAL A 266 -10.30 -12.09 7.33
N LEU A 267 -9.32 -11.43 7.95
CA LEU A 267 -7.93 -11.88 7.92
C LEU A 267 -7.77 -13.25 8.61
N ALA A 268 -8.43 -13.48 9.74
CA ALA A 268 -8.39 -14.79 10.39
C ALA A 268 -8.97 -15.91 9.51
N ASP A 269 -10.08 -15.64 8.82
CA ASP A 269 -10.69 -16.58 7.87
C ASP A 269 -9.78 -16.85 6.67
N TYR A 270 -9.11 -15.81 6.15
CA TYR A 270 -8.13 -15.95 5.07
C TYR A 270 -6.99 -16.91 5.45
N PHE A 271 -6.34 -16.69 6.59
CA PHE A 271 -5.27 -17.58 7.06
C PHE A 271 -5.76 -19.00 7.37
N THR A 272 -6.98 -19.12 7.93
CA THR A 272 -7.61 -20.44 8.15
C THR A 272 -7.85 -21.17 6.83
N SER A 273 -8.29 -20.45 5.78
CA SER A 273 -8.49 -21.03 4.44
C SER A 273 -7.20 -21.52 3.78
N LEU A 274 -6.06 -20.95 4.16
CA LEU A 274 -4.73 -21.43 3.77
C LEU A 274 -4.31 -22.69 4.54
N GLY A 275 -5.09 -23.15 5.52
CA GLY A 275 -4.80 -24.32 6.35
C GLY A 275 -4.05 -23.98 7.64
N ALA A 276 -3.97 -22.70 8.01
CA ALA A 276 -3.33 -22.26 9.24
C ALA A 276 -4.27 -22.40 10.45
N LYS A 277 -3.71 -22.64 11.63
CA LYS A 277 -4.42 -22.53 12.90
C LYS A 277 -4.28 -21.11 13.44
N VAL A 278 -5.39 -20.40 13.44
CA VAL A 278 -5.47 -18.99 13.86
C VAL A 278 -6.31 -18.87 15.12
N ARG A 279 -5.90 -17.96 16.00
CA ARG A 279 -6.60 -17.64 17.24
C ARG A 279 -6.97 -16.17 17.26
N THR A 280 -8.25 -15.89 17.45
CA THR A 280 -8.77 -14.53 17.61
C THR A 280 -9.01 -14.24 19.08
N GLU A 281 -8.34 -13.23 19.62
CA GLU A 281 -8.68 -12.68 20.94
C GLU A 281 -9.52 -11.42 20.78
N GLN A 282 -10.37 -11.16 21.77
CA GLN A 282 -11.26 -10.02 21.79
C GLN A 282 -11.04 -9.23 23.08
N ASN A 283 -10.84 -7.91 22.95
CA ASN A 283 -10.72 -6.97 24.06
C ASN A 283 -11.85 -5.92 24.00
#